data_AF-A0A950XKC4-F1
#
_entry.id   AF-A0A950XKC4-F1
#
_cell.length_a   1.000
_cell.length_b   1.000
_cell.length_c   1.000
_cell.angle_alpha   90.00
_cell.angle_beta   90.00
_cell.angle_gamma   90.00
#
_symmetry.space_group_name_H-M   'P 1'
#
loop_
_entity.id
_entity.type
_entity.pdbx_description
1 polymer ?
#
loop_
_entity_poly.entity_id
_entity_poly.type
_entity_poly.pdbx_seq_one_letter_code
_entity_poly.pdbx_strand_id
1 'polypeptide(L)'
;MSAINPAVRYCVPEFLKSIDGIRLGQREPEWIVERRRMTAISVRTFLVYGDQNELDLGDMAISELAAATIGLCEKPQDQAAITAFRAARRRYREIQGSLGG
;
A
#
# COMPACT_ATOMS: atom_id res chain seq x y z
N MET A 1 15.39 9.59 -17.17
CA MET A 1 15.28 9.60 -15.70
C MET A 1 13.81 9.81 -15.39
N SER A 2 13.08 8.74 -15.09
CA SER A 2 11.69 8.86 -14.65
C SER A 2 11.68 9.71 -13.37
N ALA A 3 11.09 10.90 -13.46
CA ALA A 3 10.93 11.77 -12.31
C ALA A 3 9.76 11.22 -11.52
N ILE A 4 10.00 10.21 -10.67
CA ILE A 4 9.01 9.76 -9.68
C ILE A 4 8.38 11.02 -9.08
N ASN A 5 7.08 11.19 -9.33
CA ASN A 5 6.32 12.37 -8.94
C ASN A 5 6.66 12.68 -7.46
N PRO A 6 7.09 13.91 -7.11
CA PRO A 6 7.46 14.26 -5.74
C PRO A 6 6.40 13.82 -4.72
N ALA A 7 5.11 13.88 -5.10
CA ALA A 7 4.02 13.38 -4.27
C ALA A 7 4.19 11.89 -3.91
N VAL A 8 4.53 11.02 -4.87
CA VAL A 8 4.79 9.58 -4.68
C VAL A 8 5.97 9.37 -3.73
N ARG A 9 7.07 10.11 -3.90
CA ARG A 9 8.24 10.04 -2.99
C ARG A 9 7.88 10.32 -1.53
N TYR A 10 6.90 11.18 -1.27
CA TYR A 10 6.46 11.50 0.09
C TYR A 10 5.39 10.56 0.62
N CYS A 11 4.40 10.18 -0.19
CA CYS A 11 3.25 9.42 0.31
C CYS A 11 3.54 7.92 0.47
N VAL A 12 4.44 7.34 -0.33
CA VAL A 12 4.78 5.91 -0.22
C VAL A 12 5.42 5.56 1.13
N PRO A 13 6.46 6.27 1.63
CA PRO A 13 7.03 5.98 2.94
C PRO A 13 6.03 6.11 4.09
N GLU A 14 5.19 7.15 4.06
CA GLU A 14 4.16 7.36 5.09
C GLU A 14 3.09 6.26 5.07
N PHE A 15 2.70 5.79 3.88
CA PHE A 15 1.82 4.64 3.74
C PHE A 15 2.46 3.37 4.30
N LEU A 16 3.70 3.06 3.92
CA LEU A 16 4.40 1.86 4.41
C LEU A 16 4.55 1.88 5.94
N LYS A 17 4.86 3.05 6.50
CA LYS A 17 4.91 3.25 7.95
C LYS A 17 3.54 3.08 8.61
N SER A 18 2.47 3.55 7.96
CA SER A 18 1.12 3.44 8.51
C SER A 18 0.66 1.99 8.61
N ILE A 19 1.09 1.11 7.70
CA ILE A 19 0.67 -0.30 7.65
C ILE A 19 1.57 -1.27 8.43
N ASP A 20 2.75 -0.84 8.90
CA ASP A 20 3.72 -1.75 9.52
C ASP A 20 3.20 -2.39 10.81
N GLY A 21 2.41 -1.63 11.59
CA GLY A 21 1.84 -2.03 12.87
C GLY A 21 0.43 -2.63 12.83
N ILE A 22 -0.11 -2.96 11.64
CA ILE A 22 -1.47 -3.52 11.51
C ILE A 22 -1.59 -4.84 12.29
N ARG A 23 -2.63 -4.94 13.13
CA ARG A 23 -3.00 -6.17 13.84
C ARG A 23 -4.15 -6.87 13.12
N LEU A 24 -3.81 -7.86 12.29
CA LEU A 24 -4.78 -8.56 11.44
C LEU A 24 -5.87 -9.27 12.25
N GLY A 25 -7.12 -9.14 11.82
CA GLY A 25 -8.29 -9.72 12.49
C GLY A 25 -8.73 -8.99 13.76
N GLN A 26 -8.03 -7.92 14.17
CA GLN A 26 -8.40 -7.09 15.31
C GLN A 26 -9.06 -5.79 14.84
N ARG A 27 -9.97 -5.27 15.65
CA ARG A 27 -10.49 -3.90 15.47
C ARG A 27 -9.47 -2.91 16.00
N GLU A 28 -9.29 -1.83 15.26
CA GLU A 28 -8.45 -0.70 15.66
C GLU A 28 -9.31 0.56 15.82
N PRO A 29 -8.83 1.57 16.55
CA PRO A 29 -9.51 2.87 16.63
C PRO A 29 -9.81 3.44 15.24
N GLU A 30 -11.00 4.00 15.07
CA GLU A 30 -11.49 4.51 13.78
C GLU A 30 -10.55 5.53 13.14
N TRP A 31 -9.98 6.45 13.92
CA TRP A 31 -9.01 7.43 13.43
C TRP A 31 -7.73 6.81 12.86
N ILE A 32 -7.31 5.65 13.36
CA ILE A 32 -6.16 4.90 12.83
C ILE A 32 -6.54 4.27 11.49
N VAL A 33 -7.70 3.63 11.44
CA VAL A 33 -8.23 2.99 10.23
C VAL A 33 -8.39 4.02 9.12
N GLU A 34 -9.01 5.16 9.43
CA GLU A 34 -9.22 6.24 8.48
C GLU A 34 -7.90 6.83 7.97
N ARG A 35 -6.95 7.10 8.87
CA ARG A 35 -5.62 7.57 8.46
C ARG A 35 -4.95 6.61 7.48
N ARG A 36 -4.97 5.30 7.77
CA ARG A 36 -4.37 4.29 6.87
C ARG A 36 -5.08 4.25 5.53
N ARG A 37 -6.41 4.21 5.55
CA ARG A 37 -7.23 4.20 4.34
C ARG A 37 -6.93 5.41 3.46
N MET A 38 -6.88 6.61 4.05
CA MET A 38 -6.56 7.84 3.33
C MET A 38 -5.14 7.80 2.75
N THR A 39 -4.12 7.35 3.50
CA THR A 39 -2.76 7.20 2.93
C THR A 39 -2.71 6.20 1.78
N ALA A 40 -3.44 5.08 1.88
CA ALA A 40 -3.51 4.08 0.82
C ALA A 40 -4.23 4.61 -0.43
N ILE A 41 -5.32 5.36 -0.26
CA ILE A 41 -6.02 6.05 -1.34
C ILE A 41 -5.10 7.05 -2.02
N SER A 42 -4.41 7.91 -1.26
CA SER A 42 -3.47 8.89 -1.82
C SER A 42 -2.38 8.22 -2.64
N VAL A 43 -1.73 7.18 -2.13
CA VAL A 43 -0.71 6.43 -2.87
C VAL A 43 -1.26 5.85 -4.17
N ARG A 44 -2.42 5.19 -4.12
CA ARG A 44 -3.05 4.67 -5.36
C ARG A 44 -3.38 5.78 -6.32
N THR A 45 -3.93 6.90 -5.86
CA THR A 45 -4.26 8.03 -6.72
C THR A 45 -3.01 8.56 -7.41
N PHE A 46 -1.90 8.73 -6.69
CA PHE A 46 -0.66 9.23 -7.29
C PHE A 46 0.03 8.23 -8.20
N LEU A 47 -0.06 6.93 -7.94
CA LEU A 47 0.52 5.88 -8.81
C LEU A 47 -0.36 5.63 -10.03
N VAL A 48 -1.69 5.58 -9.87
CA VAL A 48 -2.63 5.29 -10.96
C VAL A 48 -2.89 6.52 -11.82
N TYR A 49 -3.07 7.71 -11.25
CA TYR A 49 -3.32 8.93 -12.03
C TYR A 49 -2.06 9.76 -12.26
N GLY A 50 -0.90 9.32 -11.76
CA GLY A 50 0.40 9.86 -12.14
C GLY A 50 0.85 9.39 -13.52
N ASP A 51 2.16 9.36 -13.74
CA ASP A 51 2.73 8.96 -15.02
C ASP A 51 2.70 7.43 -15.18
N GLN A 52 1.56 6.90 -15.62
CA GLN A 52 1.33 5.46 -15.79
C GLN A 52 2.34 4.78 -16.71
N ASN A 53 2.98 5.52 -17.62
CA ASN A 53 3.91 4.96 -18.61
C ASN A 53 5.26 4.56 -18.00
N GLU A 54 5.55 4.97 -16.76
CA GLU A 54 6.83 4.75 -16.10
C GLU A 54 6.73 3.89 -14.83
N LEU A 55 5.58 3.27 -14.55
CA LEU A 55 5.41 2.42 -13.35
C LEU A 55 6.31 1.18 -13.44
N ASP A 56 7.23 1.06 -12.50
CA ASP A 56 8.06 -0.14 -12.37
C ASP A 56 7.34 -1.24 -11.56
N LEU A 57 7.97 -2.42 -11.47
CA LEU A 57 7.42 -3.54 -10.69
C LEU A 57 7.22 -3.20 -9.21
N GLY A 58 8.04 -2.31 -8.65
CA GLY A 58 7.92 -1.82 -7.28
C GLY A 58 6.67 -0.96 -7.10
N ASP A 59 6.42 -0.04 -8.02
CA ASP A 59 5.22 0.82 -8.03
C ASP A 59 3.93 0.00 -8.18
N MET A 60 3.94 -1.00 -9.06
CA MET A 60 2.81 -1.92 -9.20
C MET A 60 2.54 -2.68 -7.89
N ALA A 61 3.59 -3.16 -7.21
CA ALA A 61 3.46 -3.86 -5.94
C ALA A 61 2.96 -2.95 -4.81
N ILE A 62 3.40 -1.70 -4.78
CA ILE A 62 2.90 -0.69 -3.83
C ILE A 62 1.43 -0.39 -4.09
N SER A 63 1.03 -0.24 -5.35
CA SER A 63 -0.36 -0.01 -5.74
C SER A 63 -1.28 -1.17 -5.33
N GLU A 64 -0.82 -2.41 -5.53
CA GLU A 64 -1.52 -3.63 -5.08
C GLU A 64 -1.65 -3.68 -3.55
N LEU A 65 -0.58 -3.37 -2.82
CA LEU A 65 -0.57 -3.31 -1.36
C LEU A 65 -1.50 -2.23 -0.81
N ALA A 66 -1.54 -1.07 -1.46
CA ALA A 66 -2.45 0.01 -1.11
C ALA A 66 -3.92 -0.40 -1.38
N ALA A 67 -4.21 -1.09 -2.48
CA ALA A 67 -5.55 -1.60 -2.77
C ALA A 67 -6.01 -2.62 -1.71
N ALA A 68 -5.13 -3.57 -1.36
CA ALA A 68 -5.42 -4.55 -0.32
C ALA A 68 -5.59 -3.90 1.06
N THR A 69 -4.86 -2.82 1.35
CA THR A 69 -5.00 -2.06 2.60
C THR A 69 -6.36 -1.37 2.69
N ILE A 70 -6.87 -0.80 1.59
CA ILE A 70 -8.21 -0.19 1.56
C ILE A 70 -9.27 -1.25 1.87
N GLY A 71 -9.21 -2.41 1.20
CA GLY A 71 -10.14 -3.51 1.46
C GLY A 71 -10.06 -4.03 2.90
N LEU A 72 -8.86 -4.10 3.48
CA LEU A 72 -8.67 -4.47 4.87
C LEU A 72 -9.25 -3.42 5.84
N CYS A 73 -9.13 -2.13 5.55
CA CYS A 73 -9.71 -1.07 6.38
C CYS A 73 -11.24 -1.11 6.37
N GLU A 74 -11.85 -1.45 5.24
CA GLU A 74 -13.30 -1.59 5.11
C GLU A 74 -13.83 -2.84 5.83
N LYS A 75 -13.06 -3.93 5.79
CA LYS A 75 -13.46 -5.23 6.33
C LYS A 75 -12.31 -5.88 7.14
N PRO A 76 -11.97 -5.36 8.33
CA PRO A 76 -10.76 -5.75 9.07
C PRO A 76 -10.77 -7.19 9.60
N GLN A 77 -11.94 -7.82 9.66
CA GLN A 77 -12.13 -9.20 10.12
C GLN A 77 -12.47 -10.17 8.97
N ASP A 78 -12.59 -9.67 7.73
CA ASP A 78 -12.88 -10.50 6.57
C ASP A 78 -11.63 -11.28 6.14
N GLN A 79 -11.78 -12.61 6.04
CA GLN A 79 -10.66 -13.50 5.76
C GLN A 79 -10.07 -13.28 4.36
N ALA A 80 -10.89 -12.88 3.38
CA ALA A 80 -10.41 -12.58 2.04
C ALA A 80 -9.58 -11.29 2.03
N ALA A 81 -10.03 -10.24 2.72
CA ALA A 81 -9.29 -8.99 2.88
C ALA A 81 -7.94 -9.19 3.61
N ILE A 82 -7.93 -9.98 4.70
CA ILE A 82 -6.71 -10.35 5.42
C ILE A 82 -5.74 -11.12 4.51
N THR A 83 -6.26 -12.07 3.73
CA THR A 83 -5.46 -12.89 2.82
C THR A 83 -4.87 -12.07 1.69
N ALA A 84 -5.67 -11.19 1.08
CA ALA A 84 -5.22 -10.26 0.04
C ALA A 84 -4.12 -9.33 0.56
N PHE A 85 -4.30 -8.74 1.75
CA PHE A 85 -3.27 -7.89 2.36
C PHE A 85 -1.97 -8.66 2.63
N ARG A 86 -2.04 -9.89 3.16
CA ARG A 86 -0.85 -10.73 3.39
C ARG A 86 -0.14 -11.07 2.08
N ALA A 87 -0.88 -11.42 1.03
CA ALA A 87 -0.32 -11.73 -0.27
C ALA A 87 0.39 -10.51 -0.88
N ALA A 88 -0.27 -9.36 -0.91
CA ALA A 88 0.30 -8.12 -1.43
C ALA A 88 1.54 -7.67 -0.63
N ARG A 89 1.51 -7.75 0.70
CA ARG A 89 2.66 -7.40 1.56
C ARG A 89 3.86 -8.31 1.30
N ARG A 90 3.62 -9.59 1.03
CA ARG A 90 4.67 -10.55 0.68
C ARG A 90 5.28 -10.25 -0.67
N ARG A 91 4.44 -10.05 -1.70
CA ARG A 91 4.88 -9.70 -3.05
C ARG A 91 5.70 -8.42 -3.08
N TYR A 92 5.26 -7.38 -2.35
CA TYR A 92 6.04 -6.16 -2.19
C TYR A 92 7.43 -6.43 -1.61
N ARG A 93 7.53 -7.23 -0.54
CA ARG A 93 8.83 -7.59 0.06
C ARG A 93 9.71 -8.41 -0.89
N GLU A 94 9.15 -9.33 -1.63
CA GLU A 94 9.88 -10.14 -2.63
C GLU A 94 10.48 -9.25 -3.73
N ILE A 95 9.70 -8.30 -4.25
CA ILE A 95 10.15 -7.37 -5.29
C ILE A 95 11.23 -6.43 -4.73
N GLN A 96 11.03 -5.86 -3.54
CA GLN A 96 12.05 -5.03 -2.90
C GLN A 96 13.36 -5.80 -2.62
N GLY A 97 13.26 -7.06 -2.19
CA GLY A 97 14.42 -7.92 -1.98
C GLY A 97 15.14 -8.31 -3.28
N SER A 98 14.42 -8.43 -4.38
CA SER A 98 14.97 -8.80 -5.70
C SER A 98 15.65 -7.62 -6.42
N LEU A 99 15.31 -6.38 -6.06
CA LEU A 99 15.88 -5.16 -6.65
C LEU A 99 17.10 -4.61 -5.89
N GLY A 100 17.43 -5.20 -4.73
CA GLY A 100 18.55 -4.78 -3.87
C GLY A 100 19.73 -5.77 -3.83
N GLY A 101 19.80 -6.70 -4.78
CA GLY A 101 20.87 -7.70 -4.94
C GLY A 101 21.84 -7.37 -6.06
#